data_AF-A0A8J3K551-F1
#
_entry.id   AF-A0A8J3K551-F1
#
_cell.length_a   1.000
_cell.length_b   1.000
_cell.length_c   1.000
_cell.angle_alpha   90.00
_cell.angle_beta   90.00
_cell.angle_gamma   90.00
#
_symmetry.space_group_name_H-M   'P 1'
#
loop_
_entity.id
_entity.type
_entity.pdbx_description
1 polymer ?
#
loop_
_entity_poly.entity_id
_entity_poly.type
_entity_poly.pdbx_seq_one_letter_code
_entity_poly.pdbx_strand_id
1 'polypeptide(L)'
;MGAGRRALMKNIALAVVPLAVVAALPLLVLLRSGGEVVETGLVRCPGNLSGQCAANLTVTAVKDALVGHGYTCTDVKERGHHECKLKIGVAEFTVYIDYNGDGVRELEAAVTFYQDGITPGKSSTALLSWVASLPFADSRQNIEEVTAWVAAKMTSPGDAEARIGPYIYHLERGTAGILDLSIIPDYKAKATKTKPRAVTLPAVTGEFPTLADAYLRDLTTANLTKLMSDAKWTCAPEAPSSLVQPAQQQVSCQAPAMAELRLTVGYDDESRIRSIYAWCHYQPGTPLCRTLFRTLAAAAHLGHPDLREQSAEWAARNVDHDAMTVIGDVRFIAALDPTTITILPSLL
;
A
#
# COMPACT_ATOMS: atom_id res chain seq x y z
N MET A 1 -59.85 -10.24 -5.19
CA MET A 1 -60.69 -9.65 -4.13
C MET A 1 -60.10 -10.06 -2.79
N GLY A 2 -59.74 -9.11 -1.94
CA GLY A 2 -59.14 -9.38 -0.62
C GLY A 2 -58.12 -8.32 -0.25
N ALA A 3 -58.61 -7.14 0.16
CA ALA A 3 -57.83 -6.01 0.62
C ALA A 3 -57.15 -6.28 1.98
N GLY A 4 -56.01 -5.63 2.24
CA GLY A 4 -55.36 -5.72 3.55
C GLY A 4 -54.12 -4.86 3.71
N ARG A 5 -54.20 -3.55 3.43
CA ARG A 5 -53.19 -2.57 3.83
C ARG A 5 -53.20 -2.42 5.37
N ARG A 6 -52.04 -2.57 6.02
CA ARG A 6 -51.77 -1.93 7.32
C ARG A 6 -50.40 -1.29 7.30
N ALA A 7 -50.42 0.04 7.26
CA ALA A 7 -49.30 0.91 7.53
C ALA A 7 -49.07 0.97 9.05
N LEU A 8 -47.81 0.97 9.48
CA LEU A 8 -47.42 1.39 10.82
C LEU A 8 -46.32 2.45 10.68
N MET A 9 -46.75 3.72 10.62
CA MET A 9 -45.88 4.87 10.78
C MET A 9 -45.56 5.01 12.28
N LYS A 10 -44.28 5.00 12.65
CA LYS A 10 -43.82 5.45 13.96
C LYS A 10 -43.22 6.86 13.82
N ASN A 11 -43.90 7.79 14.47
CA ASN A 11 -43.48 9.17 14.70
C ASN A 11 -42.14 9.19 15.46
N ILE A 12 -41.14 9.87 14.90
CA ILE A 12 -39.97 10.33 15.66
C ILE A 12 -40.09 11.84 15.76
N ALA A 13 -40.24 12.31 17.01
CA ALA A 13 -40.37 13.71 17.37
C ALA A 13 -39.06 14.46 17.09
N LEU A 14 -39.17 15.56 16.33
CA LEU A 14 -38.14 16.59 16.24
C LEU A 14 -38.03 17.30 17.60
N ALA A 15 -36.87 17.18 18.25
CA ALA A 15 -36.49 18.08 19.33
C ALA A 15 -35.84 19.33 18.71
N VAL A 16 -36.57 20.44 18.78
CA VAL A 16 -36.09 21.79 18.45
C VAL A 16 -35.23 22.27 19.63
N VAL A 17 -33.92 22.38 19.44
CA VAL A 17 -33.02 23.03 20.40
C VAL A 17 -32.84 24.49 19.98
N PRO A 18 -33.06 25.47 20.87
CA PRO A 18 -32.95 26.88 20.54
C PRO A 18 -31.49 27.33 20.44
N LEU A 19 -31.23 28.16 19.42
CA LEU A 19 -30.05 28.99 19.21
C LEU A 19 -29.72 29.81 20.48
N ALA A 20 -28.51 29.65 21.00
CA ALA A 20 -27.86 30.66 21.83
C ALA A 20 -26.64 31.21 21.08
N VAL A 21 -26.84 32.37 20.46
CA VAL A 21 -25.79 33.20 19.88
C VAL A 21 -25.10 33.92 21.05
N VAL A 22 -23.87 33.53 21.39
CA VAL A 22 -22.98 34.33 22.25
C VAL A 22 -21.78 34.72 21.40
N ALA A 23 -21.81 35.97 20.94
CA ALA A 23 -20.69 36.65 20.33
C ALA A 23 -19.64 36.95 21.41
N ALA A 24 -18.52 36.24 21.37
CA ALA A 24 -17.30 36.63 22.06
C ALA A 24 -16.18 36.60 21.01
N LEU A 25 -15.83 37.77 20.48
CA LEU A 25 -14.65 38.00 19.65
C LEU A 25 -13.41 37.97 20.56
N PRO A 26 -12.50 36.98 20.46
CA PRO A 26 -11.16 37.16 20.98
C PRO A 26 -10.38 38.00 19.96
N LEU A 27 -10.00 39.20 20.39
CA LEU A 27 -9.03 40.05 19.72
C LEU A 27 -7.67 39.32 19.74
N LEU A 28 -7.43 38.46 18.76
CA LEU A 28 -6.18 37.74 18.59
C LEU A 28 -5.13 38.71 18.02
N VAL A 29 -4.29 39.22 18.92
CA VAL A 29 -3.09 39.97 18.59
C VAL A 29 -2.16 39.06 17.78
N LEU A 30 -2.15 39.25 16.47
CA LEU A 30 -1.16 38.68 15.56
C LEU A 30 0.20 39.33 15.84
N LEU A 31 0.92 38.80 16.85
CA LEU A 31 2.37 38.93 16.92
C LEU A 31 2.94 38.13 15.75
N ARG A 32 3.07 38.79 14.60
CA ARG A 32 3.86 38.35 13.46
C ARG A 32 5.32 38.41 13.90
N SER A 33 5.80 37.36 14.60
CA SER A 33 7.24 37.13 14.72
C SER A 33 7.79 37.13 13.31
N GLY A 34 8.80 37.97 13.05
CA GLY A 34 9.55 38.01 11.79
C GLY A 34 10.31 36.70 11.60
N GLY A 35 9.58 35.62 11.37
CA GLY A 35 10.12 34.36 10.91
C GLY A 35 10.79 34.64 9.58
N GLU A 36 12.08 34.40 9.56
CA GLU A 36 12.85 34.21 8.35
C GLU A 36 11.97 33.41 7.39
N VAL A 37 11.62 34.00 6.25
CA VAL A 37 10.85 33.30 5.23
C VAL A 37 11.77 32.20 4.74
N VAL A 38 11.65 31.02 5.33
CA VAL A 38 12.38 29.84 4.89
C VAL A 38 11.88 29.59 3.47
N GLU A 39 12.80 29.77 2.53
CA GLU A 39 12.49 29.88 1.12
C GLU A 39 12.15 28.48 0.59
N THR A 40 10.89 28.05 0.75
CA THR A 40 10.36 26.88 0.05
C THR A 40 10.42 27.17 -1.43
N GLY A 41 11.38 26.56 -2.12
CA GLY A 41 11.74 27.04 -3.46
C GLY A 41 12.52 26.02 -4.27
N LEU A 42 12.84 26.46 -5.49
CA LEU A 42 13.72 25.75 -6.39
C LEU A 42 15.12 26.33 -6.28
N VAL A 43 16.12 25.48 -6.35
CA VAL A 43 17.53 25.84 -6.40
C VAL A 43 18.16 25.37 -7.70
N ARG A 44 19.32 25.91 -8.05
CA ARG A 44 20.11 25.29 -9.11
C ARG A 44 20.65 23.95 -8.63
N CYS A 45 20.46 22.91 -9.42
CA CYS A 45 21.05 21.63 -9.13
C CYS A 45 22.59 21.72 -9.06
N PRO A 46 23.24 20.96 -8.17
CA PRO A 46 24.69 20.79 -8.20
C PRO A 46 25.17 20.29 -9.57
N GLY A 47 26.30 20.81 -10.06
CA GLY A 47 26.90 20.38 -11.34
C GLY A 47 26.73 21.39 -12.49
N ASN A 48 27.10 20.97 -13.70
CA ASN A 48 27.18 21.85 -14.88
C ASN A 48 25.93 21.79 -15.78
N LEU A 49 24.80 21.32 -15.24
CA LEU A 49 23.53 21.22 -15.96
C LEU A 49 22.59 22.33 -15.48
N SER A 50 21.85 22.95 -16.41
CA SER A 50 20.91 24.04 -16.16
C SER A 50 19.59 23.59 -15.49
N GLY A 51 19.63 22.55 -14.65
CA GLY A 51 18.47 21.98 -13.98
C GLY A 51 18.07 22.71 -12.70
N GLN A 52 16.78 22.64 -12.38
CA GLN A 52 16.22 23.08 -11.10
C GLN A 52 16.01 21.87 -10.20
N CYS A 53 16.37 22.00 -8.92
CA CYS A 53 16.23 20.97 -7.90
C CYS A 53 15.37 21.51 -6.75
N ALA A 54 14.75 20.61 -6.00
CA ALA A 54 14.07 20.97 -4.76
C ALA A 54 15.08 21.52 -3.73
N ALA A 55 14.82 22.70 -3.16
CA ALA A 55 15.76 23.36 -2.25
C ALA A 55 16.06 22.54 -0.98
N ASN A 56 15.06 21.83 -0.48
CA ASN A 56 15.09 21.21 0.85
C ASN A 56 15.14 19.68 0.78
N LEU A 57 15.59 19.13 -0.35
CA LEU A 57 15.55 17.69 -0.55
C LEU A 57 16.85 17.17 -1.16
N THR A 58 17.39 16.13 -0.53
CA THR A 58 18.54 15.40 -1.04
C THR A 58 18.18 13.95 -1.31
N VAL A 59 18.83 13.37 -2.31
CA VAL A 59 18.66 11.96 -2.68
C VAL A 59 18.94 11.06 -1.48
N THR A 60 20.03 11.34 -0.78
CA THR A 60 20.46 10.57 0.39
C THR A 60 19.38 10.54 1.47
N ALA A 61 18.78 11.69 1.81
CA ALA A 61 17.74 11.76 2.84
C ALA A 61 16.49 10.95 2.48
N VAL A 62 16.05 11.01 1.21
CA VAL A 62 14.87 10.26 0.74
C VAL A 62 15.15 8.75 0.75
N LYS A 63 16.31 8.33 0.24
CA LYS A 63 16.71 6.92 0.23
C LYS A 63 16.81 6.35 1.64
N ASP A 64 17.48 7.05 2.55
CA ASP A 64 17.64 6.59 3.93
C ASP A 64 16.29 6.44 4.64
N ALA A 65 15.36 7.38 4.42
CA ALA A 65 14.00 7.27 4.95
C ALA A 65 13.27 6.03 4.41
N LEU A 66 13.29 5.81 3.08
CA LEU A 66 12.64 4.66 2.46
C LEU A 66 13.26 3.33 2.92
N VAL A 67 14.60 3.24 2.97
CA VAL A 67 15.32 2.06 3.48
C VAL A 67 14.98 1.80 4.94
N GLY A 68 14.81 2.84 5.76
CA GLY A 68 14.33 2.74 7.14
C GLY A 68 12.95 2.08 7.27
N HIS A 69 12.12 2.15 6.23
CA HIS A 69 10.82 1.47 6.14
C HIS A 69 10.87 0.13 5.37
N GLY A 70 12.06 -0.31 4.97
CA GLY A 70 12.30 -1.61 4.35
C GLY A 70 12.19 -1.63 2.83
N TYR A 71 12.23 -0.47 2.17
CA TYR A 71 12.36 -0.39 0.72
C TYR A 71 13.76 -0.83 0.29
N THR A 72 13.83 -1.50 -0.87
CA THR A 72 15.10 -1.79 -1.54
C THR A 72 15.35 -0.73 -2.61
N CYS A 73 16.43 0.03 -2.48
CA CYS A 73 16.82 1.06 -3.44
C CYS A 73 17.95 0.60 -4.36
N THR A 74 17.75 0.74 -5.67
CA THR A 74 18.72 0.41 -6.71
C THR A 74 19.06 1.62 -7.57
N ASP A 75 20.31 1.68 -8.03
CA ASP A 75 20.77 2.73 -8.95
C ASP A 75 20.53 2.29 -10.40
N VAL A 76 19.63 2.98 -11.11
CA VAL A 76 19.30 2.70 -12.52
C VAL A 76 20.13 3.63 -13.40
N LYS A 77 21.39 3.26 -13.61
CA LYS A 77 22.39 4.12 -14.27
C LYS A 77 22.01 4.52 -15.69
N GLU A 78 21.28 3.67 -16.41
CA GLU A 78 20.85 3.93 -17.79
C GLU A 78 19.86 5.10 -17.89
N ARG A 79 19.13 5.39 -16.81
CA ARG A 79 18.08 6.42 -16.79
C ARG A 79 18.39 7.60 -15.87
N GLY A 80 19.46 7.52 -15.08
CA GLY A 80 19.87 8.62 -14.21
C GLY A 80 18.95 8.85 -13.00
N HIS A 81 18.28 7.80 -12.51
CA HIS A 81 17.45 7.85 -11.31
C HIS A 81 17.75 6.70 -10.35
N HIS A 82 17.39 6.89 -9.08
CA HIS A 82 17.27 5.81 -8.12
C HIS A 82 15.84 5.28 -8.12
N GLU A 83 15.70 3.97 -7.98
CA GLU A 83 14.41 3.30 -7.88
C GLU A 83 14.35 2.57 -6.54
N CYS A 84 13.40 2.93 -5.68
CA CYS A 84 13.19 2.32 -4.37
C CYS A 84 11.87 1.55 -4.34
N LYS A 85 11.91 0.24 -4.09
CA LYS A 85 10.74 -0.66 -4.16
C LYS A 85 10.42 -1.34 -2.85
N LEU A 86 9.13 -1.52 -2.59
CA LEU A 86 8.59 -2.37 -1.54
C LEU A 86 7.40 -3.15 -2.09
N LYS A 87 7.46 -4.48 -1.99
CA LYS A 87 6.39 -5.38 -2.45
C LYS A 87 5.62 -5.96 -1.28
N ILE A 88 4.30 -5.80 -1.30
CA ILE A 88 3.39 -6.26 -0.26
C ILE A 88 2.17 -6.86 -0.93
N GLY A 89 1.95 -8.15 -0.73
CA GLY A 89 0.80 -8.78 -1.37
C GLY A 89 0.97 -8.81 -2.88
N VAL A 90 -0.04 -8.26 -3.55
CA VAL A 90 -0.08 -8.03 -5.00
C VAL A 90 0.25 -6.59 -5.37
N ALA A 91 0.58 -5.75 -4.39
CA ALA A 91 0.95 -4.36 -4.57
C ALA A 91 2.48 -4.20 -4.58
N GLU A 92 2.98 -3.38 -5.49
CA GLU A 92 4.35 -2.87 -5.50
C GLU A 92 4.30 -1.35 -5.34
N PHE A 93 5.00 -0.87 -4.33
CA PHE A 93 5.18 0.54 -4.02
C PHE A 93 6.56 0.95 -4.49
N THR A 94 6.62 1.88 -5.43
CA THR A 94 7.88 2.33 -6.04
C THR A 94 8.02 3.83 -5.89
N VAL A 95 9.22 4.29 -5.56
CA VAL A 95 9.59 5.70 -5.60
C VAL A 95 10.77 5.87 -6.54
N TYR A 96 10.60 6.69 -7.57
CA TYR A 96 11.66 7.10 -8.48
C TYR A 96 12.19 8.46 -8.02
N ILE A 97 13.52 8.56 -7.92
CA ILE A 97 14.21 9.78 -7.53
C ILE A 97 15.15 10.15 -8.66
N ASP A 98 14.73 11.10 -9.49
CA ASP A 98 15.57 11.69 -10.51
C ASP A 98 16.44 12.77 -9.86
N TYR A 99 17.74 12.76 -10.18
CA TYR A 99 18.71 13.55 -9.45
C TYR A 99 19.82 14.14 -10.32
N ASN A 100 20.46 15.17 -9.77
CA ASN A 100 21.72 15.69 -10.27
C ASN A 100 22.63 16.07 -9.10
N GLY A 101 23.81 15.45 -9.03
CA GLY A 101 24.60 15.43 -7.81
C GLY A 101 23.80 14.73 -6.69
N ASP A 102 23.60 15.41 -5.56
CA ASP A 102 22.74 14.94 -4.46
C ASP A 102 21.39 15.70 -4.42
N GLY A 103 21.14 16.60 -5.38
CA GLY A 103 19.88 17.35 -5.46
C GLY A 103 18.81 16.55 -6.20
N VAL A 104 17.59 16.57 -5.69
CA VAL A 104 16.43 15.93 -6.33
C VAL A 104 15.83 16.86 -7.37
N ARG A 105 15.76 16.39 -8.62
CA ARG A 105 15.16 17.10 -9.76
C ARG A 105 13.68 16.79 -9.89
N GLU A 106 13.33 15.53 -9.78
CA GLU A 106 11.97 15.04 -9.91
C GLU A 106 11.77 13.86 -8.97
N LEU A 107 10.56 13.76 -8.42
CA LEU A 107 10.11 12.62 -7.64
C LEU A 107 8.92 12.02 -8.33
N GLU A 108 8.92 10.70 -8.45
CA GLU A 108 7.73 9.96 -8.84
C GLU A 108 7.44 8.91 -7.78
N ALA A 109 6.16 8.64 -7.53
CA ALA A 109 5.72 7.55 -6.68
C ALA A 109 4.63 6.78 -7.38
N ALA A 110 4.88 5.48 -7.57
CA ALA A 110 3.95 4.58 -8.21
C ALA A 110 3.43 3.53 -7.22
N VAL A 111 2.15 3.20 -7.33
CA VAL A 111 1.55 2.03 -6.71
C VAL A 111 0.98 1.15 -7.80
N THR A 112 1.60 -0.01 -8.01
CA THR A 112 1.21 -0.97 -9.03
C THR A 112 0.51 -2.16 -8.39
N PHE A 113 -0.65 -2.55 -8.89
CA PHE A 113 -1.31 -3.80 -8.51
C PHE A 113 -1.20 -4.82 -9.64
N TYR A 114 -0.61 -5.98 -9.38
CA TYR A 114 -0.48 -7.05 -10.39
C TYR A 114 -1.76 -7.87 -10.58
N GLN A 115 -2.92 -7.29 -10.22
CA GLN A 115 -4.25 -7.89 -10.36
C GLN A 115 -5.29 -6.81 -10.63
N ASP A 116 -6.21 -7.12 -11.54
CA ASP A 116 -7.31 -6.24 -11.90
C ASP A 116 -8.36 -6.13 -10.78
N GLY A 117 -9.14 -5.04 -10.82
CA GLY A 117 -10.25 -4.81 -9.89
C GLY A 117 -9.82 -4.38 -8.47
N ILE A 118 -8.53 -4.16 -8.26
CA ILE A 118 -8.01 -3.68 -6.98
C ILE A 118 -8.15 -2.16 -6.89
N THR A 119 -8.86 -1.70 -5.84
CA THR A 119 -8.96 -0.28 -5.51
C THR A 119 -7.81 0.11 -4.59
N PRO A 120 -7.07 1.20 -4.88
CA PRO A 120 -6.04 1.72 -3.98
C PRO A 120 -6.57 2.00 -2.58
N GLY A 121 -5.79 1.58 -1.58
CA GLY A 121 -6.17 1.66 -0.17
C GLY A 121 -5.55 2.84 0.55
N LYS A 122 -5.61 2.79 1.88
CA LYS A 122 -5.03 3.80 2.75
C LYS A 122 -3.51 3.88 2.63
N SER A 123 -2.82 2.75 2.51
CA SER A 123 -1.36 2.76 2.35
C SER A 123 -0.90 3.35 1.02
N SER A 124 -1.68 3.15 -0.05
CA SER A 124 -1.43 3.85 -1.33
C SER A 124 -1.53 5.37 -1.12
N THR A 125 -2.60 5.84 -0.47
CA THR A 125 -2.78 7.26 -0.15
C THR A 125 -1.65 7.79 0.74
N ALA A 126 -1.22 7.01 1.75
CA ALA A 126 -0.18 7.39 2.70
C ALA A 126 1.18 7.57 2.01
N LEU A 127 1.59 6.62 1.15
CA LEU A 127 2.83 6.76 0.39
C LEU A 127 2.79 7.99 -0.52
N LEU A 128 1.75 8.10 -1.35
CA LEU A 128 1.63 9.19 -2.31
C LEU A 128 1.60 10.55 -1.61
N SER A 129 0.88 10.66 -0.49
CA SER A 129 0.81 11.87 0.33
C SER A 129 2.17 12.23 0.94
N TRP A 130 2.90 11.23 1.46
CA TRP A 130 4.23 11.46 2.03
C TRP A 130 5.21 11.94 0.96
N VAL A 131 5.29 11.26 -0.19
CA VAL A 131 6.17 11.67 -1.30
C VAL A 131 5.78 13.08 -1.80
N ALA A 132 4.48 13.36 -1.94
CA ALA A 132 3.99 14.67 -2.35
C ALA A 132 4.41 15.82 -1.42
N SER A 133 4.60 15.50 -0.13
CA SER A 133 4.98 16.46 0.91
C SER A 133 6.48 16.75 1.00
N LEU A 134 7.34 15.88 0.43
CA LEU A 134 8.79 15.98 0.55
C LEU A 134 9.36 17.34 0.08
N PRO A 135 8.91 17.94 -1.04
CA PRO A 135 9.44 19.24 -1.47
C PRO A 135 9.12 20.40 -0.50
N PHE A 136 8.21 20.19 0.45
CA PHE A 136 7.71 21.16 1.41
C PHE A 136 8.02 20.78 2.86
N ALA A 137 9.07 19.99 3.10
CA ALA A 137 9.42 19.47 4.42
C ALA A 137 9.49 20.53 5.56
N ASP A 138 9.71 21.80 5.23
CA ASP A 138 9.77 22.95 6.13
C ASP A 138 8.49 23.84 6.14
N SER A 139 7.49 23.55 5.31
CA SER A 139 6.24 24.30 5.21
C SER A 139 5.03 23.45 5.55
N ARG A 140 4.60 23.54 6.81
CA ARG A 140 3.40 22.85 7.29
C ARG A 140 2.15 23.17 6.44
N GLN A 141 1.97 24.43 6.05
CA GLN A 141 0.82 24.83 5.24
C GLN A 141 0.80 24.10 3.90
N ASN A 142 1.94 24.03 3.20
CA ASN A 142 2.02 23.37 1.91
C ASN A 142 1.91 21.84 2.04
N ILE A 143 2.43 21.26 3.14
CA ILE A 143 2.22 19.85 3.47
C ILE A 143 0.71 19.57 3.64
N GLU A 144 -0.01 20.39 4.40
CA GLU A 144 -1.46 20.23 4.59
C GLU A 144 -2.22 20.38 3.26
N GLU A 145 -1.84 21.35 2.41
CA GLU A 145 -2.45 21.55 1.10
C GLU A 145 -2.24 20.35 0.15
N VAL A 146 -1.00 19.87 0.02
CA VAL A 146 -0.68 18.78 -0.91
C VAL A 146 -1.26 17.45 -0.45
N THR A 147 -1.23 17.17 0.86
CA THR A 147 -1.81 15.92 1.40
C THR A 147 -3.34 15.92 1.25
N ALA A 148 -4.00 17.06 1.46
CA ALA A 148 -5.43 17.21 1.19
C ALA A 148 -5.75 17.04 -0.30
N TRP A 149 -4.92 17.60 -1.19
CA TRP A 149 -5.07 17.42 -2.63
C TRP A 149 -4.95 15.94 -3.04
N VAL A 150 -3.90 15.23 -2.58
CA VAL A 150 -3.73 13.79 -2.87
C VAL A 150 -4.95 13.00 -2.38
N ALA A 151 -5.38 13.19 -1.13
CA ALA A 151 -6.53 12.48 -0.58
C ALA A 151 -7.82 12.73 -1.39
N ALA A 152 -8.08 13.96 -1.83
CA ALA A 152 -9.22 14.29 -2.67
C ALA A 152 -9.13 13.63 -4.06
N LYS A 153 -7.93 13.57 -4.65
CA LYS A 153 -7.72 12.98 -5.97
C LYS A 153 -7.72 11.47 -5.97
N MET A 154 -7.32 10.82 -4.87
CA MET A 154 -7.38 9.36 -4.71
C MET A 154 -8.80 8.78 -4.87
N THR A 155 -9.84 9.56 -4.58
CA THR A 155 -11.25 9.16 -4.74
C THR A 155 -11.92 9.70 -6.00
N SER A 156 -11.23 10.60 -6.73
CA SER A 156 -11.75 11.20 -7.96
C SER A 156 -11.41 10.32 -9.17
N PRO A 157 -12.34 10.14 -10.13
CA PRO A 157 -12.04 9.45 -11.38
C PRO A 157 -11.11 10.29 -12.27
N GLY A 158 -10.27 9.60 -13.05
CA GLY A 158 -9.38 10.21 -14.03
C GLY A 158 -8.09 10.80 -13.45
N ASP A 159 -7.26 11.29 -14.36
CA ASP A 159 -5.99 11.94 -14.05
C ASP A 159 -6.22 13.34 -13.46
N ALA A 160 -5.25 13.82 -12.70
CA ALA A 160 -5.32 15.13 -12.05
C ALA A 160 -4.00 15.87 -12.14
N GLU A 161 -4.09 17.18 -12.33
CA GLU A 161 -2.95 18.08 -12.25
C GLU A 161 -3.21 19.16 -11.21
N ALA A 162 -2.19 19.57 -10.47
CA ALA A 162 -2.21 20.79 -9.69
C ALA A 162 -0.85 21.47 -9.64
N ARG A 163 -0.88 22.80 -9.57
CA ARG A 163 0.28 23.61 -9.20
C ARG A 163 0.17 23.98 -7.74
N ILE A 164 1.11 23.52 -6.92
CA ILE A 164 1.21 23.84 -5.50
C ILE A 164 2.62 24.37 -5.28
N GLY A 165 2.73 25.59 -4.76
CA GLY A 165 4.02 26.29 -4.67
C GLY A 165 4.74 26.35 -6.03
N PRO A 166 6.05 26.02 -6.08
CA PRO A 166 6.82 26.03 -7.32
C PRO A 166 6.85 24.65 -8.02
N TYR A 167 5.94 23.72 -7.69
CA TYR A 167 5.91 22.38 -8.27
C TYR A 167 4.58 22.13 -8.99
N ILE A 168 4.65 21.27 -10.01
CA ILE A 168 3.51 20.72 -10.74
C ILE A 168 3.39 19.26 -10.32
N TYR A 169 2.19 18.88 -9.88
CA TYR A 169 1.83 17.54 -9.46
C TYR A 169 0.95 16.93 -10.54
N HIS A 170 1.32 15.75 -11.01
CA HIS A 170 0.52 14.94 -11.93
C HIS A 170 0.18 13.63 -11.23
N LEU A 171 -1.10 13.33 -11.06
CA LEU A 171 -1.59 12.03 -10.61
C LEU A 171 -2.27 11.33 -11.77
N GLU A 172 -1.64 10.30 -12.30
CA GLU A 172 -2.13 9.50 -13.41
C GLU A 172 -2.67 8.15 -12.92
N ARG A 173 -3.73 7.69 -13.58
CA ARG A 173 -4.33 6.37 -13.33
C ARG A 173 -4.09 5.50 -14.55
N GLY A 174 -3.03 4.72 -14.49
CA GLY A 174 -2.67 3.80 -15.56
C GLY A 174 -3.64 2.62 -15.68
N THR A 175 -3.50 1.89 -16.79
CA THR A 175 -4.16 0.59 -16.97
C THR A 175 -3.68 -0.41 -15.92
N ALA A 176 -4.50 -1.41 -15.58
CA ALA A 176 -4.17 -2.45 -14.60
C ALA A 176 -3.91 -1.94 -13.16
N GLY A 177 -4.62 -0.88 -12.74
CA GLY A 177 -4.58 -0.41 -11.35
C GLY A 177 -3.33 0.39 -10.97
N ILE A 178 -2.51 0.80 -11.92
CA ILE A 178 -1.34 1.64 -11.64
C ILE A 178 -1.82 3.04 -11.22
N LEU A 179 -1.31 3.53 -10.09
CA LEU A 179 -1.34 4.94 -9.73
C LEU A 179 0.06 5.50 -9.83
N ASP A 180 0.22 6.61 -10.52
CA ASP A 180 1.51 7.29 -10.65
C ASP A 180 1.37 8.76 -10.23
N LEU A 181 2.21 9.20 -9.29
CA LEU A 181 2.33 10.59 -8.88
C LEU A 181 3.70 11.12 -9.30
N SER A 182 3.75 12.03 -10.26
CA SER A 182 4.96 12.78 -10.61
C SER A 182 4.93 14.19 -10.01
N ILE A 183 6.10 14.66 -9.56
CA ILE A 183 6.32 15.95 -8.93
C ILE A 183 7.47 16.66 -9.64
N ILE A 184 7.14 17.66 -10.44
CA ILE A 184 8.07 18.33 -11.34
C ILE A 184 8.25 19.79 -10.93
N PRO A 185 9.47 20.32 -10.87
CA PRO A 185 9.72 21.75 -10.77
C PRO A 185 9.00 22.54 -11.86
N ASP A 186 8.22 23.56 -11.48
CA ASP A 186 7.69 24.51 -12.46
C ASP A 186 8.84 25.39 -12.97
N TYR A 187 9.36 25.10 -14.15
CA TYR A 187 10.48 25.85 -14.74
C TYR A 187 10.21 27.34 -14.94
N LYS A 188 8.95 27.78 -14.87
CA LYS A 188 8.58 29.21 -14.86
C LYS A 188 8.83 29.87 -13.51
N ALA A 189 8.94 29.10 -12.43
CA ALA A 189 9.32 29.59 -11.12
C ALA A 189 10.82 29.96 -11.09
N LYS A 190 11.15 31.00 -10.32
CA LYS A 190 12.53 31.47 -10.20
C LYS A 190 13.29 30.56 -9.25
N ALA A 191 14.36 29.94 -9.76
CA ALA A 191 15.31 29.22 -8.92
C ALA A 191 16.34 30.15 -8.29
N THR A 192 16.67 29.93 -7.03
CA THR A 192 17.71 30.64 -6.31
C THR A 192 19.09 29.99 -6.57
N LYS A 193 20.17 30.74 -6.28
CA LYS A 193 21.55 30.25 -6.49
C LYS A 193 22.09 29.44 -5.31
N THR A 194 21.28 29.21 -4.27
CA THR A 194 21.67 28.41 -3.12
C THR A 194 21.76 26.94 -3.52
N LYS A 195 22.46 26.11 -2.72
CA LYS A 195 22.54 24.66 -2.94
C LYS A 195 21.36 23.97 -2.24
N PRO A 196 20.93 22.79 -2.72
CA PRO A 196 20.03 21.94 -1.94
C PRO A 196 20.60 21.70 -0.55
N ARG A 197 19.72 21.70 0.46
CA ARG A 197 20.05 21.44 1.85
C ARG A 197 19.18 20.31 2.37
N ALA A 198 19.79 19.40 3.13
CA ALA A 198 19.02 18.41 3.88
C ALA A 198 18.25 19.08 5.02
N VAL A 199 16.94 18.83 5.06
CA VAL A 199 16.06 19.18 6.19
C VAL A 199 15.43 17.92 6.75
N THR A 200 14.81 18.04 7.93
CA THR A 200 14.03 16.94 8.50
C THR A 200 12.82 16.68 7.61
N LEU A 201 12.72 15.46 7.07
CA LEU A 201 11.57 15.07 6.25
C LEU A 201 10.28 14.99 7.08
N PRO A 202 9.11 15.18 6.45
CA PRO A 202 7.83 14.93 7.09
C PRO A 202 7.78 13.51 7.67
N ALA A 203 7.21 13.37 8.87
CA ALA A 203 6.98 12.07 9.46
C ALA A 203 6.01 11.26 8.59
N VAL A 204 6.28 9.97 8.44
CA VAL A 204 5.33 9.04 7.83
C VAL A 204 4.11 8.85 8.74
N THR A 205 2.94 8.58 8.16
CA THR A 205 1.74 8.22 8.93
C THR A 205 1.78 6.74 9.31
N GLY A 206 0.97 6.33 10.29
CA GLY A 206 0.87 4.90 10.70
C GLY A 206 0.33 3.97 9.62
N GLU A 207 -0.19 4.51 8.51
CA GLU A 207 -0.70 3.74 7.37
C GLU A 207 0.36 3.62 6.25
N PHE A 208 1.53 4.23 6.42
CA PHE A 208 2.63 4.15 5.45
C PHE A 208 3.10 2.70 5.29
N PRO A 209 3.24 2.20 4.05
CA PRO A 209 3.62 0.82 3.82
C PRO A 209 5.03 0.53 4.32
N THR A 210 5.18 -0.55 5.09
CA THR A 210 6.46 -1.00 5.61
C THR A 210 6.72 -2.47 5.29
N LEU A 211 7.97 -2.90 5.42
CA LEU A 211 8.29 -4.32 5.28
C LEU A 211 7.52 -5.21 6.26
N ALA A 212 7.13 -4.72 7.44
CA ALA A 212 6.33 -5.48 8.39
C ALA A 212 4.94 -5.87 7.83
N ASP A 213 4.41 -5.09 6.90
CA ASP A 213 3.14 -5.34 6.23
C ASP A 213 3.24 -6.39 5.12
N ALA A 214 4.46 -6.79 4.76
CA ALA A 214 4.71 -7.81 3.75
C ALA A 214 4.57 -9.26 4.28
N TYR A 215 4.05 -9.43 5.49
CA TYR A 215 3.96 -10.73 6.16
C TYR A 215 2.57 -11.01 6.76
N LEU A 216 2.16 -12.28 6.74
CA LEU A 216 0.96 -12.77 7.42
C LEU A 216 1.22 -12.80 8.94
N ARG A 217 0.61 -11.87 9.69
CA ARG A 217 1.01 -11.59 11.08
C ARG A 217 0.67 -12.70 12.09
N ASP A 218 -0.39 -13.45 11.82
CA ASP A 218 -0.91 -14.48 12.73
C ASP A 218 -0.35 -15.88 12.48
N LEU A 219 0.52 -16.04 11.47
CA LEU A 219 0.96 -17.35 11.01
C LEU A 219 2.48 -17.43 10.94
N THR A 220 3.00 -18.50 11.54
CA THR A 220 4.43 -18.87 11.49
C THR A 220 4.61 -20.15 10.69
N THR A 221 5.82 -20.39 10.19
CA THR A 221 6.14 -21.64 9.49
C THR A 221 5.96 -22.83 10.42
N ALA A 222 6.27 -22.68 11.72
CA ALA A 222 6.06 -23.72 12.73
C ALA A 222 4.58 -24.11 12.90
N ASN A 223 3.68 -23.14 12.98
CA ASN A 223 2.24 -23.40 13.08
C ASN A 223 1.71 -24.10 11.83
N LEU A 224 2.14 -23.64 10.66
CA LEU A 224 1.70 -24.19 9.38
C LEU A 224 2.26 -25.59 9.12
N THR A 225 3.54 -25.82 9.39
CA THR A 225 4.17 -27.15 9.28
C THR A 225 3.58 -28.14 10.28
N LYS A 226 3.25 -27.71 11.50
CA LYS A 226 2.51 -28.54 12.46
C LYS A 226 1.14 -28.92 11.90
N LEU A 227 0.37 -27.97 11.36
CA LEU A 227 -0.92 -28.23 10.73
C LEU A 227 -0.82 -29.27 9.60
N MET A 228 0.22 -29.15 8.77
CA MET A 228 0.50 -30.08 7.68
C MET A 228 0.93 -31.47 8.20
N SER A 229 1.77 -31.51 9.22
CA SER A 229 2.25 -32.76 9.85
C SER A 229 1.12 -33.53 10.55
N ASP A 230 0.22 -32.82 11.24
CA ASP A 230 -0.98 -33.39 11.87
C ASP A 230 -1.87 -34.05 10.80
N ALA A 231 -1.94 -33.45 9.60
CA ALA A 231 -2.61 -34.00 8.41
C ALA A 231 -1.78 -35.05 7.63
N LYS A 232 -0.59 -35.42 8.11
CA LYS A 232 0.34 -36.39 7.50
C LYS A 232 0.91 -35.96 6.15
N TRP A 233 0.97 -34.66 5.87
CA TRP A 233 1.64 -34.13 4.68
C TRP A 233 3.16 -34.18 4.85
N THR A 234 3.86 -34.40 3.75
CA THR A 234 5.32 -34.34 3.69
C THR A 234 5.74 -32.99 3.16
N CYS A 235 6.55 -32.25 3.92
CA CYS A 235 7.07 -30.94 3.53
C CYS A 235 8.57 -31.02 3.26
N ALA A 236 9.03 -30.39 2.18
CA ALA A 236 10.43 -30.29 1.83
C ALA A 236 10.76 -28.86 1.35
N PRO A 237 11.97 -28.34 1.64
CA PRO A 237 12.45 -27.10 1.04
C PRO A 237 12.40 -27.17 -0.49
N GLU A 238 12.05 -26.07 -1.13
CA GLU A 238 12.03 -25.90 -2.58
C GLU A 238 12.76 -24.61 -2.96
N ALA A 239 13.31 -24.54 -4.16
CA ALA A 239 13.85 -23.29 -4.67
C ALA A 239 12.72 -22.26 -4.81
N PRO A 240 12.90 -21.01 -4.37
CA PRO A 240 11.90 -19.97 -4.57
C PRO A 240 11.59 -19.81 -6.06
N SER A 241 10.31 -19.97 -6.43
CA SER A 241 9.87 -19.93 -7.83
C SER A 241 8.85 -18.82 -8.12
N SER A 242 8.39 -18.10 -7.09
CA SER A 242 7.33 -17.10 -7.24
C SER A 242 7.85 -15.76 -7.79
N LEU A 243 7.30 -15.36 -8.93
CA LEU A 243 7.40 -14.00 -9.47
C LEU A 243 6.50 -13.01 -8.71
N VAL A 244 5.42 -13.50 -8.08
CA VAL A 244 4.36 -12.66 -7.51
C VAL A 244 4.79 -12.09 -6.17
N GLN A 245 5.55 -12.82 -5.35
CA GLN A 245 6.24 -12.23 -4.20
C GLN A 245 7.58 -12.96 -3.98
N PRO A 246 8.71 -12.25 -4.12
CA PRO A 246 10.01 -12.87 -3.86
C PRO A 246 10.12 -13.17 -2.36
N ALA A 247 10.04 -14.44 -2.00
CA ALA A 247 10.41 -14.94 -0.69
C ALA A 247 11.86 -15.42 -0.73
N GLN A 248 12.58 -15.28 0.38
CA GLN A 248 13.96 -15.77 0.46
C GLN A 248 14.01 -17.30 0.50
N GLN A 249 12.98 -17.92 1.07
CA GLN A 249 12.87 -19.36 1.24
C GLN A 249 11.48 -19.84 0.82
N GLN A 250 11.40 -21.11 0.46
CA GLN A 250 10.16 -21.77 0.09
C GLN A 250 10.14 -23.19 0.65
N VAL A 251 8.97 -23.60 1.16
CA VAL A 251 8.69 -25.00 1.49
C VAL A 251 7.49 -25.46 0.70
N SER A 252 7.56 -26.67 0.15
CA SER A 252 6.46 -27.33 -0.53
C SER A 252 6.03 -28.55 0.27
N CYS A 253 4.74 -28.61 0.59
CA CYS A 253 4.10 -29.72 1.26
C CYS A 253 3.19 -30.47 0.27
N GLN A 254 3.21 -31.79 0.34
CA GLN A 254 2.39 -32.68 -0.48
C GLN A 254 1.59 -33.63 0.43
N ALA A 255 0.32 -33.81 0.10
CA ALA A 255 -0.57 -34.71 0.83
C ALA A 255 -0.20 -36.19 0.58
N PRO A 256 -0.34 -37.08 1.58
CA PRO A 256 -0.05 -38.49 1.43
C PRO A 256 -1.06 -39.15 0.48
N ALA A 257 -0.56 -39.97 -0.46
CA ALA A 257 -1.37 -40.68 -1.47
C ALA A 257 -2.21 -39.78 -2.41
N MET A 258 -2.04 -38.46 -2.36
CA MET A 258 -2.77 -37.48 -3.18
C MET A 258 -1.76 -36.50 -3.78
N ALA A 259 -1.01 -36.95 -4.79
CA ALA A 259 -0.01 -36.12 -5.44
C ALA A 259 -0.58 -34.81 -6.03
N GLU A 260 -1.89 -34.82 -6.27
CA GLU A 260 -2.75 -33.76 -6.78
C GLU A 260 -3.05 -32.63 -5.78
N LEU A 261 -2.65 -32.75 -4.51
CA LEU A 261 -2.74 -31.67 -3.52
C LEU A 261 -1.34 -31.17 -3.16
N ARG A 262 -1.10 -29.89 -3.42
CA ARG A 262 0.18 -29.24 -3.12
C ARG A 262 -0.04 -27.93 -2.39
N LEU A 263 0.84 -27.65 -1.44
CA LEU A 263 0.89 -26.40 -0.70
C LEU A 263 2.31 -25.86 -0.80
N THR A 264 2.46 -24.62 -1.21
CA THR A 264 3.72 -23.89 -1.25
C THR A 264 3.62 -22.70 -0.31
N VAL A 265 4.66 -22.50 0.49
CA VAL A 265 4.73 -21.41 1.47
C VAL A 265 6.01 -20.63 1.19
N GLY A 266 5.88 -19.36 0.84
CA GLY A 266 7.00 -18.43 0.72
C GLY A 266 7.22 -17.69 2.03
N TYR A 267 8.44 -17.69 2.54
CA TYR A 267 8.79 -17.03 3.80
C TYR A 267 10.22 -16.48 3.78
N ASP A 268 10.49 -15.49 4.64
CA ASP A 268 11.85 -14.97 4.84
C ASP A 268 12.53 -15.64 6.03
N ASP A 269 11.78 -15.88 7.10
CA ASP A 269 12.16 -16.70 8.25
C ASP A 269 10.93 -17.36 8.89
N GLU A 270 11.13 -18.04 10.02
CA GLU A 270 10.09 -18.81 10.69
C GLU A 270 8.86 -18.01 11.13
N SER A 271 9.01 -16.70 11.34
CA SER A 271 7.94 -15.79 11.78
C SER A 271 7.38 -14.93 10.64
N ARG A 272 8.01 -14.97 9.46
CA ARG A 272 7.75 -14.02 8.36
C ARG A 272 7.32 -14.74 7.10
N ILE A 273 6.06 -15.18 7.08
CA ILE A 273 5.42 -15.77 5.89
C ILE A 273 4.91 -14.67 4.96
N ARG A 274 5.35 -14.69 3.69
CA ARG A 274 4.94 -13.74 2.65
C ARG A 274 3.72 -14.20 1.86
N SER A 275 3.60 -15.50 1.66
CA SER A 275 2.54 -16.07 0.83
C SER A 275 2.29 -17.53 1.14
N ILE A 276 1.04 -17.93 0.91
CA ILE A 276 0.64 -19.33 0.87
C ILE A 276 -0.06 -19.53 -0.46
N TYR A 277 0.32 -20.58 -1.18
CA TYR A 277 -0.28 -20.97 -2.43
C TYR A 277 -0.62 -22.45 -2.35
N ALA A 278 -1.89 -22.81 -2.51
CA ALA A 278 -2.30 -24.20 -2.53
C ALA A 278 -2.98 -24.54 -3.83
N TRP A 279 -2.66 -25.72 -4.34
CA TRP A 279 -3.20 -26.28 -5.57
C TRP A 279 -3.98 -27.55 -5.23
N CYS A 280 -5.20 -27.64 -5.76
CA CYS A 280 -6.02 -28.84 -5.76
C CYS A 280 -6.32 -29.26 -7.21
N HIS A 281 -5.74 -30.34 -7.71
CA HIS A 281 -5.99 -30.83 -9.06
C HIS A 281 -7.25 -31.68 -9.22
N TYR A 282 -8.03 -31.87 -8.15
CA TYR A 282 -9.34 -32.50 -8.23
C TYR A 282 -10.37 -31.57 -8.87
N GLN A 283 -11.54 -32.13 -9.22
CA GLN A 283 -12.64 -31.31 -9.68
C GLN A 283 -12.93 -30.16 -8.68
N PRO A 284 -13.15 -28.94 -9.17
CA PRO A 284 -13.48 -27.80 -8.33
C PRO A 284 -14.69 -28.10 -7.42
N GLY A 285 -14.68 -27.56 -6.21
CA GLY A 285 -15.81 -27.75 -5.28
C GLY A 285 -15.86 -29.10 -4.55
N THR A 286 -15.00 -30.06 -4.90
CA THR A 286 -14.92 -31.35 -4.19
C THR A 286 -14.67 -31.16 -2.68
N PRO A 287 -15.15 -32.09 -1.84
CA PRO A 287 -14.95 -32.00 -0.38
C PRO A 287 -13.47 -31.86 0.01
N LEU A 288 -12.55 -32.45 -0.76
CA LEU A 288 -11.11 -32.34 -0.53
C LEU A 288 -10.60 -30.91 -0.76
N CYS A 289 -10.83 -30.31 -1.94
CA CYS A 289 -10.40 -28.93 -2.20
C CYS A 289 -11.04 -27.96 -1.21
N ARG A 290 -12.34 -28.14 -0.93
CA ARG A 290 -13.08 -27.30 0.02
C ARG A 290 -12.48 -27.36 1.42
N THR A 291 -12.14 -28.57 1.89
CA THR A 291 -11.54 -28.75 3.21
C THR A 291 -10.15 -28.12 3.29
N LEU A 292 -9.31 -28.33 2.27
CA LEU A 292 -7.98 -27.72 2.18
C LEU A 292 -8.07 -26.19 2.23
N PHE A 293 -8.87 -25.59 1.35
CA PHE A 293 -8.98 -24.13 1.23
C PHE A 293 -9.54 -23.51 2.51
N ARG A 294 -10.58 -24.13 3.08
CA ARG A 294 -11.15 -23.71 4.37
C ARG A 294 -10.11 -23.73 5.49
N THR A 295 -9.30 -24.79 5.54
CA THR A 295 -8.31 -25.00 6.60
C THR A 295 -7.19 -23.97 6.51
N LEU A 296 -6.66 -23.73 5.31
CA LEU A 296 -5.62 -22.73 5.09
C LEU A 296 -6.13 -21.32 5.32
N ALA A 297 -7.35 -21.00 4.88
CA ALA A 297 -7.94 -19.69 5.11
C ALA A 297 -8.18 -19.39 6.59
N ALA A 298 -8.63 -20.39 7.37
CA ALA A 298 -8.72 -20.27 8.82
C ALA A 298 -7.35 -20.13 9.50
N ALA A 299 -6.30 -20.74 8.95
CA ALA A 299 -4.95 -20.67 9.52
C ALA A 299 -4.33 -19.28 9.34
N ALA A 300 -4.73 -18.52 8.30
CA ALA A 300 -4.22 -17.17 8.09
C ALA A 300 -4.54 -16.19 9.24
N HIS A 301 -5.55 -16.49 10.06
CA HIS A 301 -6.02 -15.65 11.16
C HIS A 301 -6.02 -16.38 12.52
N LEU A 302 -5.04 -17.26 12.79
CA LEU A 302 -5.03 -18.08 14.01
C LEU A 302 -5.28 -17.30 15.32
N GLY A 303 -4.86 -16.03 15.40
CA GLY A 303 -5.03 -15.15 16.55
C GLY A 303 -6.41 -14.49 16.66
N HIS A 304 -7.26 -14.57 15.64
CA HIS A 304 -8.52 -13.83 15.52
C HIS A 304 -9.72 -14.75 15.23
N PRO A 305 -10.38 -15.35 16.24
CA PRO A 305 -11.45 -16.34 16.06
C PRO A 305 -12.55 -15.95 15.07
N ASP A 306 -13.03 -14.72 15.13
CA ASP A 306 -14.10 -14.21 14.25
C ASP A 306 -13.63 -14.17 12.77
N LEU A 307 -12.39 -13.73 12.52
CA LEU A 307 -11.82 -13.70 11.17
C LEU A 307 -11.52 -15.10 10.65
N ARG A 308 -11.17 -16.06 11.51
CA ARG A 308 -10.94 -17.46 11.12
C ARG A 308 -12.19 -18.08 10.52
N GLU A 309 -13.33 -17.91 11.19
CA GLU A 309 -14.61 -18.43 10.71
C GLU A 309 -14.99 -17.77 9.40
N GLN A 310 -14.91 -16.44 9.33
CA GLN A 310 -15.21 -15.68 8.12
C GLN A 310 -14.33 -16.13 6.92
N SER A 311 -13.02 -16.26 7.11
CA SER A 311 -12.09 -16.72 6.08
C SER A 311 -12.33 -18.16 5.65
N ALA A 312 -12.57 -19.06 6.61
CA ALA A 312 -12.93 -20.45 6.34
C ALA A 312 -14.17 -20.55 5.47
N GLU A 313 -15.24 -19.88 5.89
CA GLU A 313 -16.50 -19.91 5.18
C GLU A 313 -16.41 -19.32 3.78
N TRP A 314 -15.72 -18.18 3.63
CA TRP A 314 -15.48 -17.59 2.33
C TRP A 314 -14.75 -18.58 1.42
N ALA A 315 -13.63 -19.14 1.87
CA ALA A 315 -12.84 -20.07 1.05
C ALA A 315 -13.64 -21.33 0.68
N ALA A 316 -14.48 -21.83 1.60
CA ALA A 316 -15.33 -22.98 1.34
C ALA A 316 -16.44 -22.70 0.32
N ARG A 317 -16.91 -21.46 0.20
CA ARG A 317 -17.93 -21.05 -0.77
C ARG A 317 -17.36 -20.75 -2.15
N ASN A 318 -16.09 -20.37 -2.23
CA ASN A 318 -15.46 -19.88 -3.46
C ASN A 318 -14.40 -20.85 -4.05
N VAL A 319 -14.41 -22.13 -3.67
CA VAL A 319 -13.44 -23.13 -4.16
C VAL A 319 -13.68 -23.58 -5.61
N ASP A 320 -14.80 -23.19 -6.21
CA ASP A 320 -15.26 -23.65 -7.54
C ASP A 320 -15.48 -22.52 -8.55
N HIS A 321 -14.97 -21.32 -8.27
CA HIS A 321 -14.99 -20.19 -9.19
C HIS A 321 -13.89 -19.19 -8.85
N ASP A 322 -13.59 -18.31 -9.80
CA ASP A 322 -12.66 -17.21 -9.57
C ASP A 322 -13.29 -16.20 -8.61
N ALA A 323 -12.60 -15.95 -7.51
CA ALA A 323 -13.04 -14.97 -6.53
C ALA A 323 -11.85 -14.40 -5.78
N MET A 324 -11.99 -13.15 -5.33
CA MET A 324 -11.03 -12.56 -4.41
C MET A 324 -11.75 -11.80 -3.31
N THR A 325 -11.14 -11.74 -2.13
CA THR A 325 -11.59 -10.91 -1.03
C THR A 325 -10.42 -10.46 -0.18
N VAL A 326 -10.66 -9.44 0.62
CA VAL A 326 -9.83 -9.10 1.77
C VAL A 326 -10.66 -9.37 3.02
N ILE A 327 -10.09 -10.07 4.00
CA ILE A 327 -10.67 -10.27 5.33
C ILE A 327 -9.55 -9.94 6.30
N GLY A 328 -9.76 -8.97 7.20
CA GLY A 328 -8.67 -8.43 8.03
C GLY A 328 -7.57 -7.80 7.16
N ASP A 329 -6.33 -8.14 7.45
CA ASP A 329 -5.12 -7.76 6.70
C ASP A 329 -4.68 -8.82 5.68
N VAL A 330 -5.56 -9.79 5.37
CA VAL A 330 -5.24 -10.91 4.48
C VAL A 330 -6.12 -10.89 3.23
N ARG A 331 -5.47 -10.98 2.07
CA ARG A 331 -6.09 -11.22 0.77
C ARG A 331 -6.15 -12.70 0.48
N PHE A 332 -7.32 -13.13 0.03
CA PHE A 332 -7.55 -14.48 -0.48
C PHE A 332 -7.93 -14.38 -1.95
N ILE A 333 -7.31 -15.21 -2.78
CA ILE A 333 -7.59 -15.31 -4.22
C ILE A 333 -7.84 -16.78 -4.51
N ALA A 334 -9.07 -17.13 -4.85
CA ALA A 334 -9.41 -18.43 -5.40
C ALA A 334 -9.41 -18.33 -6.94
N ALA A 335 -8.76 -19.26 -7.61
CA ALA A 335 -8.82 -19.39 -9.06
C ALA A 335 -9.31 -20.79 -9.43
N LEU A 336 -10.06 -20.90 -10.52
CA LEU A 336 -10.70 -22.13 -10.97
C LEU A 336 -9.77 -23.01 -11.80
N ASP A 337 -8.93 -22.39 -12.66
CA ASP A 337 -8.07 -23.09 -13.61
C ASP A 337 -6.64 -22.51 -13.61
N PRO A 338 -5.67 -23.15 -12.91
CA PRO A 338 -5.88 -24.29 -12.02
C PRO A 338 -6.66 -23.96 -10.74
N THR A 339 -7.33 -24.97 -10.15
CA THR A 339 -8.06 -24.80 -8.88
C THR A 339 -7.10 -24.54 -7.73
N THR A 340 -7.00 -23.28 -7.32
CA THR A 340 -5.98 -22.80 -6.37
C THR A 340 -6.56 -21.82 -5.37
N ILE A 341 -5.88 -21.71 -4.22
CA ILE A 341 -6.06 -20.59 -3.30
C ILE A 341 -4.70 -19.96 -3.03
N THR A 342 -4.63 -18.64 -3.22
CA THR A 342 -3.48 -17.82 -2.85
C THR A 342 -3.86 -16.93 -1.67
N ILE A 343 -3.04 -16.94 -0.63
CA ILE A 343 -3.21 -16.16 0.58
C ILE A 343 -2.01 -15.22 0.72
N LEU A 344 -2.29 -13.92 0.76
CA LEU A 344 -1.28 -12.87 0.72
C LEU A 344 -1.60 -11.78 1.75
N PRO A 345 -0.61 -11.07 2.30
CA PRO A 345 -0.85 -9.83 3.04
C PRO A 345 -1.56 -8.79 2.17
N SER A 346 -2.36 -7.92 2.80
CA SER A 346 -3.12 -6.86 2.14
C SER A 346 -3.06 -5.56 2.94
N LEU A 347 -2.95 -4.44 2.22
CA LEU A 347 -2.90 -3.08 2.76
C LEU A 347 -4.10 -2.20 2.35
N LEU A 348 -5.15 -2.85 1.83
CA LEU A 348 -6.31 -2.16 1.25
C LEU A 348 -7.38 -1.82 2.27
#